data_AF-A0A2D4QUN0-F1
#
_entry.id   AF-A0A2D4QUN0-F1
#
_cell.length_a   1.000
_cell.length_b   1.000
_cell.length_c   1.000
_cell.angle_alpha   90.00
_cell.angle_beta   90.00
_cell.angle_gamma   90.00
#
_symmetry.space_group_name_H-M   'P 1'
#
loop_
_entity.id
_entity.type
_entity.pdbx_description
1 polymer ?
#
loop_
_entity_poly.entity_id
_entity_poly.type
_entity_poly.pdbx_seq_one_letter_code
_entity_poly.pdbx_strand_id
1 'polypeptide(L)'
;MAHDGQDLAFQLENSATIVDLLEKTRGASAALKVLFETAREQMKSEVVVDGKTSGKLLEDNQDAAHGLAWLATYSTAMHQMQSWAEKLEADGEFGEIEQLLHQIGCGEYHAQVLGGIPMSQGEIIRLGDIGLLKTA
;
A
#
# COMPACT_ATOMS: atom_id res chain seq x y z
N MET A 1 30.05 -8.43 31.37
CA MET A 1 30.45 -8.18 29.97
C MET A 1 29.17 -8.04 29.17
N ALA A 2 29.09 -7.04 28.29
CA ALA A 2 27.92 -6.84 27.44
C ALA A 2 27.75 -8.05 26.51
N HIS A 3 26.54 -8.61 26.46
CA HIS A 3 26.14 -9.67 25.53
C HIS A 3 25.67 -9.06 24.19
N ASP A 4 26.31 -7.98 23.77
CA ASP A 4 25.94 -7.25 22.56
C ASP A 4 26.60 -7.94 21.36
N GLY A 5 25.81 -8.73 20.63
CA GLY A 5 26.10 -9.06 19.22
C GLY A 5 26.74 -10.42 18.90
N GLN A 6 26.66 -11.43 19.78
CA GLN A 6 27.31 -12.73 19.52
C GLN A 6 26.39 -13.96 19.42
N ASP A 7 25.07 -13.77 19.25
CA ASP A 7 24.17 -14.83 18.78
C ASP A 7 23.46 -14.40 17.48
N LEU A 8 24.27 -14.10 16.45
CA LEU A 8 23.80 -14.09 15.05
C LEU A 8 23.46 -15.51 14.55
N ALA A 9 23.70 -16.52 15.38
CA ALA A 9 23.26 -17.90 15.19
C ALA A 9 21.93 -18.17 15.92
N PHE A 10 20.98 -17.24 15.85
CA PHE A 10 19.58 -17.68 15.87
C PHE A 10 19.39 -18.53 14.62
N GLN A 11 19.68 -19.82 14.75
CA GLN A 11 19.35 -20.85 13.79
C GLN A 11 17.83 -20.84 13.64
N LEU A 12 17.35 -20.04 12.70
CA LEU A 12 15.98 -20.02 12.23
C LEU A 12 15.77 -21.31 11.42
N GLU A 13 15.58 -22.43 12.10
CA GLU A 13 15.17 -23.70 11.48
C GLU A 13 13.81 -23.59 10.76
N ASN A 14 13.09 -22.47 10.97
CA ASN A 14 11.99 -22.01 10.13
C ASN A 14 12.35 -20.62 9.57
N SER A 15 12.54 -20.51 8.25
CA SER A 15 12.68 -19.21 7.61
C SER A 15 11.45 -18.33 7.91
N ALA A 16 11.67 -17.17 8.54
CA ALA A 16 10.61 -16.20 8.82
C ALA A 16 10.17 -15.42 7.56
N THR A 17 10.75 -15.74 6.40
CA THR A 17 10.42 -15.13 5.11
C THR A 17 9.31 -15.89 4.41
N ILE A 18 8.38 -15.13 3.80
CA ILE A 18 7.34 -15.71 2.95
C ILE A 18 7.96 -16.32 1.69
N VAL A 19 7.62 -17.58 1.41
CA VAL A 19 7.97 -18.25 0.15
C VAL A 19 7.32 -17.51 -1.03
N ASP A 20 8.08 -17.31 -2.11
CA ASP A 20 7.69 -16.57 -3.32
C ASP A 20 7.29 -15.11 -3.02
N LEU A 21 7.98 -14.47 -2.07
CA LEU A 21 7.67 -13.13 -1.58
C LEU A 21 7.49 -12.11 -2.72
N LEU A 22 8.47 -11.97 -3.61
CA LEU A 22 8.43 -10.97 -4.68
C LEU A 22 7.30 -11.20 -5.67
N GLU A 23 6.96 -12.45 -5.96
CA GLU A 23 5.83 -12.78 -6.83
C GLU A 23 4.51 -12.35 -6.18
N LYS A 24 4.31 -12.72 -4.91
CA LYS A 24 3.10 -12.38 -4.15
C LYS A 24 2.92 -10.88 -4.00
N THR A 25 3.97 -10.15 -3.63
CA THR A 25 3.91 -8.70 -3.42
C THR A 25 3.76 -7.94 -4.74
N ARG A 26 4.30 -8.45 -5.85
CA ARG A 26 4.05 -7.91 -7.20
C ARG A 26 2.58 -8.02 -7.57
N GLY A 27 1.97 -9.20 -7.35
CA GLY A 27 0.55 -9.43 -7.58
C GLY A 27 -0.33 -8.50 -6.73
N ALA A 28 -0.01 -8.38 -5.43
CA ALA A 28 -0.73 -7.49 -4.52
C ALA A 28 -0.61 -6.02 -4.92
N SER A 29 0.60 -5.56 -5.27
CA SER A 29 0.84 -4.18 -5.73
C SER A 29 0.10 -3.86 -7.03
N ALA A 30 0.03 -4.82 -7.96
CA ALA A 30 -0.74 -4.68 -9.19
C ALA A 30 -2.25 -4.56 -8.91
N ALA A 31 -2.78 -5.38 -8.00
CA ALA A 31 -4.18 -5.30 -7.58
C ALA A 31 -4.50 -3.96 -6.90
N LEU A 32 -3.61 -3.46 -6.03
CA LEU A 32 -3.75 -2.14 -5.40
C LEU A 32 -3.78 -1.01 -6.42
N LYS A 33 -2.95 -1.08 -7.47
CA LYS A 33 -2.98 -0.09 -8.57
C LYS A 33 -4.32 -0.09 -9.30
N VAL A 34 -4.89 -1.26 -9.58
CA VAL A 34 -6.23 -1.36 -10.21
C VAL A 34 -7.30 -0.77 -9.30
N LEU A 35 -7.23 -1.05 -8.00
CA LEU A 35 -8.14 -0.50 -6.99
C LEU A 35 -8.08 1.03 -6.96
N PHE A 36 -6.87 1.59 -6.94
CA PHE A 36 -6.65 3.04 -6.98
C PHE A 36 -7.22 3.69 -8.25
N GLU A 37 -6.91 3.15 -9.44
CA GLU A 37 -7.44 3.73 -10.69
C GLU A 37 -8.97 3.65 -10.73
N THR A 38 -9.57 2.59 -10.20
CA THR A 38 -11.03 2.46 -10.09
C THR A 38 -11.63 3.56 -9.20
N ALA A 39 -11.07 3.77 -8.00
CA ALA A 39 -11.53 4.86 -7.11
C ALA A 39 -11.32 6.24 -7.74
N ARG A 40 -10.23 6.42 -8.47
CA ARG A 40 -9.92 7.67 -9.17
C ARG A 40 -10.93 7.98 -10.26
N GLU A 41 -11.33 7.01 -11.08
CA GLU A 41 -12.36 7.21 -12.10
C GLU A 41 -13.73 7.46 -11.48
N GLN A 42 -14.07 6.79 -10.37
CA GLN A 42 -15.30 7.10 -9.62
C GLN A 42 -15.31 8.54 -9.11
N MET A 43 -14.24 8.97 -8.44
CA MET A 43 -14.12 10.36 -7.96
C MET A 43 -14.21 11.37 -9.11
N LYS A 44 -13.55 11.11 -10.25
CA LYS A 44 -13.67 11.96 -11.44
C LYS A 44 -15.12 12.11 -11.91
N SER A 45 -15.91 11.02 -11.89
CA SER A 45 -17.32 11.06 -12.28
C SER A 45 -18.18 11.94 -11.36
N GLU A 46 -17.73 12.16 -10.13
CA GLU A 46 -18.43 12.95 -9.11
C GLU A 46 -17.99 14.43 -9.11
N VAL A 47 -16.77 14.73 -9.55
CA VAL A 47 -16.20 16.09 -9.41
C VAL A 47 -15.88 16.81 -10.72
N VAL A 48 -15.96 16.13 -11.87
CA VAL A 48 -15.69 16.74 -13.18
C VAL A 48 -17.00 17.16 -13.86
N VAL A 49 -17.11 18.44 -14.21
CA VAL A 49 -18.24 19.03 -14.94
C VAL A 49 -17.69 19.71 -16.19
N ASP A 50 -18.28 19.42 -17.35
CA ASP A 50 -17.86 19.97 -18.65
C ASP A 50 -16.34 19.86 -18.92
N GLY A 51 -15.75 18.73 -18.52
CA GLY A 51 -14.33 18.44 -18.70
C GLY A 51 -13.38 19.18 -17.73
N LYS A 52 -13.91 19.87 -16.72
CA LYS A 52 -13.13 20.56 -15.69
C LYS A 52 -13.49 20.08 -14.29
N THR A 53 -12.48 19.96 -13.44
CA THR A 53 -12.68 19.67 -12.02
C THR A 53 -13.37 20.84 -11.33
N SER A 54 -14.51 20.58 -10.68
CA SER A 54 -15.26 21.54 -9.89
C SER A 54 -14.70 21.60 -8.47
N GLY A 55 -14.19 22.78 -8.06
CA GLY A 55 -13.71 22.99 -6.69
C GLY A 55 -14.81 22.80 -5.65
N LYS A 56 -16.04 23.21 -5.97
CA LYS A 56 -17.20 23.00 -5.09
C LYS A 56 -17.50 21.52 -4.88
N LEU A 57 -17.49 20.71 -5.95
CA LEU A 57 -17.78 19.28 -5.82
C LEU A 57 -16.63 18.55 -5.11
N LEU A 58 -15.37 18.99 -5.28
CA LEU A 58 -14.27 18.48 -4.49
C LEU A 58 -14.43 18.80 -2.99
N GLU A 59 -14.87 20.00 -2.64
CA GLU A 59 -15.13 20.39 -1.25
C GLU A 59 -16.32 19.63 -0.66
N ASP A 60 -17.40 19.47 -1.44
CA ASP A 60 -18.58 18.68 -1.05
C ASP A 60 -18.21 17.17 -0.87
N ASN A 61 -17.11 16.71 -1.46
CA ASN A 61 -16.57 15.34 -1.34
C ASN A 61 -15.18 15.30 -0.66
N GLN A 62 -14.86 16.25 0.23
CA GLN A 62 -13.51 16.44 0.76
C GLN A 62 -12.92 15.17 1.40
N ASP A 63 -13.69 14.47 2.24
CA ASP A 63 -13.23 13.25 2.93
C ASP A 63 -12.84 12.15 1.95
N ALA A 64 -13.68 11.90 0.95
CA ALA A 64 -13.42 10.91 -0.10
C ALA A 64 -12.26 11.35 -1.01
N ALA A 65 -12.13 12.64 -1.30
CA ALA A 65 -11.03 13.19 -2.11
C ALA A 65 -9.67 13.05 -1.40
N HIS A 66 -9.60 13.37 -0.10
CA HIS A 66 -8.41 13.12 0.72
C HIS A 66 -8.13 11.62 0.86
N GLY A 67 -9.18 10.82 1.05
CA GLY A 67 -9.10 9.37 1.08
C GLY A 67 -8.46 8.77 -0.18
N LEU A 68 -8.88 9.27 -1.35
CA LEU A 68 -8.28 8.89 -2.63
C LEU A 68 -6.80 9.29 -2.70
N ALA A 69 -6.41 10.45 -2.18
CA ALA A 69 -5.01 10.88 -2.14
C ALA A 69 -4.15 9.96 -1.24
N TRP A 70 -4.69 9.49 -0.12
CA TRP A 70 -4.02 8.50 0.73
C TRP A 70 -3.91 7.14 0.05
N LEU A 71 -4.96 6.67 -0.63
CA LEU A 71 -4.89 5.44 -1.42
C LEU A 71 -3.86 5.55 -2.56
N ALA A 72 -3.79 6.69 -3.24
CA ALA A 72 -2.77 6.97 -4.27
C ALA A 72 -1.35 6.89 -3.69
N THR A 73 -1.17 7.44 -2.48
CA THR A 73 0.10 7.39 -1.75
C THR A 73 0.51 5.95 -1.47
N TYR A 74 -0.41 5.12 -0.98
CA TYR A 74 -0.13 3.71 -0.65
C TYR A 74 0.13 2.90 -1.93
N SER A 75 -0.66 3.09 -2.99
CA SER A 75 -0.42 2.45 -4.29
C SER A 75 0.96 2.80 -4.84
N THR A 76 1.39 4.05 -4.71
CA THR A 76 2.71 4.50 -5.17
C THR A 76 3.81 3.92 -4.29
N ALA A 77 3.65 3.97 -2.97
CA ALA A 77 4.61 3.42 -2.01
C ALA A 77 4.85 1.92 -2.25
N MET A 78 3.79 1.13 -2.44
CA MET A 78 3.91 -0.31 -2.72
C MET A 78 4.56 -0.59 -4.07
N HIS A 79 4.25 0.19 -5.11
CA HIS A 79 4.94 0.06 -6.40
C HIS A 79 6.44 0.36 -6.29
N GLN A 80 6.83 1.41 -5.55
CA GLN A 80 8.23 1.74 -5.34
C GLN A 80 8.95 0.72 -4.45
N MET A 81 8.30 0.24 -3.39
CA MET A 81 8.83 -0.81 -2.51
C MET A 81 9.09 -2.10 -3.30
N GLN A 82 8.14 -2.52 -4.15
CA GLN A 82 8.29 -3.66 -5.03
C GLN A 82 9.46 -3.47 -6.02
N SER A 83 9.56 -2.30 -6.65
CA SER A 83 10.62 -2.00 -7.62
C SER A 83 12.01 -1.96 -6.96
N TRP A 84 12.11 -1.45 -5.73
CA TRP A 84 13.33 -1.48 -4.93
C TRP A 84 13.77 -2.92 -4.64
N ALA A 85 12.85 -3.77 -4.19
CA ALA A 85 13.15 -5.15 -3.84
C ALA A 85 13.59 -5.98 -5.08
N GLU A 86 12.94 -5.79 -6.23
CA GLU A 86 13.32 -6.43 -7.50
C GLU A 86 14.69 -5.99 -8.01
N LYS A 87 15.04 -4.71 -7.81
CA LYS A 87 16.37 -4.23 -8.17
C LYS A 87 17.44 -4.90 -7.31
N LEU A 88 17.22 -4.99 -6.00
CA LEU A 88 18.15 -5.69 -5.11
C LEU A 88 18.25 -7.17 -5.45
N GLU A 89 17.15 -7.82 -5.86
CA GLU A 89 17.19 -9.22 -6.31
C GLU A 89 18.09 -9.38 -7.53
N ALA A 90 17.91 -8.50 -8.54
CA ALA A 90 18.72 -8.51 -9.75
C ALA A 90 20.22 -8.27 -9.48
N ASP A 91 20.52 -7.45 -8.48
CA ASP A 91 21.90 -7.14 -8.05
C ASP A 91 22.49 -8.22 -7.10
N GLY A 92 21.69 -9.22 -6.68
CA GLY A 92 22.10 -10.25 -5.72
C GLY A 92 22.19 -9.76 -4.27
N GLU A 93 21.58 -8.62 -3.97
CA GLU A 93 21.61 -7.92 -2.68
C GLU A 93 20.29 -8.06 -1.88
N PHE A 94 19.30 -8.81 -2.38
CA PHE A 94 18.02 -9.04 -1.68
C PHE A 94 18.12 -10.12 -0.61
N GLY A 95 18.88 -9.81 0.45
CA GLY A 95 19.12 -10.66 1.60
C GLY A 95 17.92 -10.81 2.54
N GLU A 96 18.15 -11.45 3.68
CA GLU A 96 17.12 -11.72 4.68
C GLU A 96 16.51 -10.43 5.25
N ILE A 97 17.33 -9.41 5.54
CA ILE A 97 16.85 -8.14 6.10
C ILE A 97 15.95 -7.43 5.09
N GLU A 98 16.33 -7.40 3.82
CA GLU A 98 15.58 -6.78 2.74
C GLU A 98 14.25 -7.51 2.53
N GLN A 99 14.26 -8.84 2.57
CA GLN A 99 13.05 -9.67 2.53
C GLN A 99 12.11 -9.37 3.69
N LEU A 100 12.63 -9.30 4.93
CA LEU A 100 11.85 -8.99 6.13
C LEU A 100 11.23 -7.58 6.05
N LEU A 101 11.99 -6.57 5.64
CA LEU A 101 11.50 -5.21 5.45
C LEU A 101 10.41 -5.14 4.38
N HIS A 102 10.62 -5.82 3.26
CA HIS A 102 9.67 -5.87 2.16
C HIS A 102 8.36 -6.55 2.57
N GLN A 103 8.41 -7.72 3.22
CA GLN A 103 7.20 -8.41 3.64
C GLN A 103 6.42 -7.65 4.72
N ILE A 104 7.12 -6.99 5.67
CA ILE A 104 6.46 -6.19 6.72
C ILE A 104 5.80 -4.97 6.08
N GLY A 105 6.54 -4.22 5.26
CA GLY A 105 6.02 -3.03 4.59
C GLY A 105 4.82 -3.35 3.70
N CYS A 106 4.95 -4.37 2.85
CA CYS A 106 3.84 -4.81 2.00
C CYS A 106 2.67 -5.36 2.83
N GLY A 107 2.93 -6.21 3.83
CA GLY A 107 1.88 -6.78 4.67
C GLY A 107 1.05 -5.71 5.38
N GLU A 108 1.72 -4.75 6.02
CA GLU A 108 1.08 -3.66 6.76
C GLU A 108 0.26 -2.76 5.83
N TYR A 109 0.84 -2.27 4.73
CA TYR A 109 0.17 -1.30 3.87
C TYR A 109 -1.01 -1.93 3.12
N HIS A 110 -0.92 -3.20 2.70
CA HIS A 110 -2.05 -3.88 2.09
C HIS A 110 -3.14 -4.20 3.13
N ALA A 111 -2.77 -4.56 4.36
CA ALA A 111 -3.74 -4.76 5.43
C ALA A 111 -4.48 -3.46 5.78
N GLN A 112 -3.78 -2.31 5.82
CA GLN A 112 -4.39 -1.00 6.04
C GLN A 112 -5.30 -0.58 4.86
N VAL A 113 -4.96 -0.88 3.61
CA VAL A 113 -5.88 -0.62 2.49
C VAL A 113 -7.22 -1.36 2.69
N LEU A 114 -7.19 -2.60 3.19
CA LEU A 114 -8.39 -3.40 3.43
C LEU A 114 -9.13 -3.01 4.71
N GLY A 115 -8.41 -2.71 5.79
CA GLY A 115 -8.97 -2.41 7.12
C GLY A 115 -9.29 -0.95 7.38
N GLY A 116 -8.65 -0.04 6.64
CA GLY A 116 -8.76 1.41 6.75
C GLY A 116 -7.39 2.07 6.89
N ILE A 117 -7.14 3.10 6.06
CA ILE A 117 -5.90 3.88 6.07
C ILE A 117 -6.05 5.01 7.09
N PRO A 118 -5.16 5.11 8.09
CA PRO A 118 -5.17 6.24 9.02
C PRO A 118 -4.64 7.50 8.32
N MET A 119 -5.52 8.47 8.06
CA MET A 119 -5.15 9.80 7.55
C MET A 119 -4.70 10.72 8.69
N SER A 120 -5.30 10.53 9.87
CA SER A 120 -4.92 11.11 11.15
C SER A 120 -5.24 10.12 12.27
N GLN A 121 -5.04 10.49 13.54
CA GLN A 121 -5.43 9.62 14.67
C GLN A 121 -6.95 9.42 14.77
N GLY A 122 -7.75 10.37 14.28
CA GLY A 122 -9.22 10.32 14.34
C GLY A 122 -9.90 9.98 13.01
N GLU A 123 -9.16 10.04 11.90
CA GLU A 123 -9.70 9.88 10.56
C GLU A 123 -9.10 8.63 9.90
N ILE A 124 -9.93 7.60 9.74
CA ILE A 124 -9.58 6.35 9.07
C ILE A 124 -10.46 6.22 7.84
N ILE A 125 -9.84 6.30 6.65
CA ILE A 125 -10.55 6.13 5.38
C ILE A 125 -10.62 4.66 5.00
N ARG A 126 -11.80 4.17 4.65
CA ARG A 126 -12.03 2.81 4.15
C ARG A 126 -12.43 2.84 2.67
N LEU A 127 -12.34 1.68 2.02
CA LEU A 127 -12.71 1.54 0.61
C LEU A 127 -14.18 1.93 0.33
N GLY A 128 -15.08 1.72 1.30
CA GLY A 128 -16.47 2.19 1.19
C GLY A 128 -16.61 3.71 1.13
N ASP A 129 -15.76 4.44 1.86
CA ASP A 129 -15.79 5.90 1.95
C ASP A 129 -15.31 6.57 0.64
N ILE A 130 -14.58 5.83 -0.20
CA ILE A 130 -14.11 6.27 -1.54
C ILE A 130 -14.88 5.59 -2.69
N GLY A 131 -16.08 5.05 -2.39
CA GLY A 131 -17.01 4.56 -3.41
C GLY A 131 -16.73 3.17 -3.99
N LEU A 132 -15.80 2.39 -3.41
CA LEU A 132 -15.40 1.07 -3.94
C LEU A 132 -16.19 -0.12 -3.36
N LEU A 133 -16.98 0.07 -2.30
CA LEU A 133 -17.73 -1.01 -1.64
C LEU A 133 -19.22 -0.69 -1.50
N LYS A 134 -19.81 0.09 -2.40
CA LYS A 134 -21.27 0.27 -2.42
C LYS A 134 -21.93 -1.07 -2.75
N THR A 135 -22.36 -1.81 -1.73
CA THR A 135 -23.42 -2.82 -1.87
C THR A 135 -24.67 -2.11 -2.36
N ALA A 136 -25.28 -2.67 -3.41
CA ALA A 136 -26.61 -2.29 -3.88
C ALA A 136 -27.66 -2.37 -2.77
#